data_AF-A0A7J6WH62-F1
#
_entry.id   AF-A0A7J6WH62-F1
#
_cell.length_a   1.000
_cell.length_b   1.000
_cell.length_c   1.000
_cell.angle_alpha   90.00
_cell.angle_beta   90.00
_cell.angle_gamma   90.00
#
_symmetry.space_group_name_H-M   'P 1'
#
loop_
_entity.id
_entity.type
_entity.pdbx_description
1 polymer ?
#
loop_
_entity_poly.entity_id
_entity_poly.type
_entity_poly.pdbx_seq_one_letter_code
_entity_poly.pdbx_strand_id
1 'polypeptide(L)'
;MPSLQLRVEDILLRGLKWNKLLDPNKKGQWWLSGDIASTADNAKEVASTIDREVLEAQKLLQLAAAHRMNTDTRRAIFCIIMSGEDYIDAFEKLLRLDLSGKQDRDIMRVLLECCLKEKVFNKYYTVLACKLCSHDKNHKFTLQYCLWDHYKELESLDLVQSLNLARFTAEMLVSFSLSLAVLKTVDLSDLRRLTPKRTMHFRMLFEAIFEHPEATIWNIFTRAAIVPELETVRNGLEFFIKQYVAGNNQSISEKFKRTRKAFNNVEGVLK
;
A
#
# COMPACT_ATOMS: atom_id res chain seq x y z
N MET A 1 -43.85 57.19 28.04
CA MET A 1 -43.88 55.81 27.53
C MET A 1 -42.45 55.42 27.17
N PRO A 2 -41.73 54.66 28.02
CA PRO A 2 -40.39 54.22 27.69
C PRO A 2 -40.49 53.10 26.66
N SER A 3 -39.93 53.31 25.47
CA SER A 3 -39.81 52.30 24.43
C SER A 3 -38.95 51.15 24.96
N LEU A 4 -39.48 49.93 24.94
CA LEU A 4 -38.69 48.72 25.15
C LEU A 4 -37.68 48.61 24.00
N GLN A 5 -36.47 49.15 24.20
CA GLN A 5 -35.31 48.74 23.42
C GLN A 5 -35.01 47.29 23.83
N LEU A 6 -35.42 46.35 22.99
CA LEU A 6 -34.99 44.96 23.09
C LEU A 6 -33.44 44.96 23.10
N ARG A 7 -32.83 44.38 24.13
CA ARG A 7 -31.36 44.25 24.32
C ARG A 7 -30.72 43.29 23.30
N VAL A 8 -31.10 43.38 22.03
CA VAL A 8 -30.59 42.54 20.94
C VAL A 8 -29.23 43.06 20.44
N GLU A 9 -28.93 44.34 20.67
CA GLU A 9 -27.70 44.99 20.19
C GLU A 9 -26.42 44.48 20.86
N ASP A 10 -26.53 43.92 22.07
CA ASP A 10 -25.41 43.32 22.81
C ASP A 10 -25.32 41.78 22.66
N ILE A 11 -26.17 41.18 21.82
CA ILE A 11 -26.07 39.74 21.54
C ILE A 11 -24.82 39.50 20.68
N LEU A 12 -23.92 38.66 21.20
CA LEU A 12 -22.70 38.23 20.55
C LEU A 12 -22.96 36.94 19.75
N LEU A 13 -22.92 37.02 18.43
CA LEU A 13 -22.89 35.83 17.57
C LEU A 13 -21.44 35.53 17.21
N ARG A 14 -20.91 34.39 17.69
CA ARG A 14 -19.49 34.01 17.53
C ARG A 14 -18.51 35.14 17.90
N GLY A 15 -18.84 35.92 18.94
CA GLY A 15 -17.98 37.00 19.45
C GLY A 15 -18.11 38.36 18.76
N LEU A 16 -19.04 38.54 17.81
CA LEU A 16 -19.30 39.83 17.15
C LEU A 16 -20.62 40.45 17.60
N LYS A 17 -20.61 41.77 17.86
CA LYS A 17 -21.80 42.56 18.24
C LYS A 17 -22.72 42.78 17.04
N TRP A 18 -24.03 42.64 17.26
CA TRP A 18 -25.07 42.74 16.24
C TRP A 18 -25.07 44.07 15.46
N ASN A 19 -24.78 45.18 16.12
CA ASN A 19 -24.70 46.50 15.48
C ASN A 19 -23.57 46.61 14.42
N LYS A 20 -22.53 45.79 14.49
CA LYS A 20 -21.46 45.74 13.48
C LYS A 20 -21.86 44.99 12.21
N LEU A 21 -22.92 44.17 12.25
CA LEU A 21 -23.41 43.39 11.09
C LEU A 21 -24.34 44.21 10.18
N LEU A 22 -24.94 45.28 10.69
CA LEU A 22 -25.97 46.05 10.01
C LEU A 22 -25.46 47.35 9.35
N ASP A 23 -24.15 47.61 9.38
CA ASP A 23 -23.54 48.83 8.82
C ASP A 23 -23.52 48.77 7.27
N PRO A 24 -24.38 49.52 6.55
CA PRO A 24 -24.55 49.40 5.10
C PRO A 24 -23.35 49.88 4.28
N ASN A 25 -22.44 50.64 4.91
CA ASN A 25 -21.29 51.26 4.26
C ASN A 25 -19.99 50.46 4.44
N LYS A 26 -20.00 49.33 5.15
CA LYS A 26 -18.83 48.45 5.30
C LYS A 26 -18.85 47.30 4.30
N LYS A 27 -18.22 47.50 3.13
CA LYS A 27 -17.80 46.42 2.24
C LYS A 27 -16.47 45.85 2.73
N GLY A 28 -16.43 44.57 3.10
CA GLY A 28 -15.20 43.87 3.50
C GLY A 28 -15.32 43.10 4.81
N GLN A 29 -16.19 42.08 4.85
CA GLN A 29 -16.33 41.15 5.96
C GLN A 29 -15.49 39.88 5.70
N TRP A 30 -14.17 40.00 5.84
CA TRP A 30 -13.15 38.99 5.49
C TRP A 30 -12.92 37.91 6.58
N TRP A 31 -13.87 37.64 7.47
CA TRP A 31 -13.93 36.30 8.09
C TRP A 31 -14.33 35.20 7.06
N LEU A 32 -14.49 35.62 5.80
CA LEU A 32 -13.98 35.00 4.58
C LEU A 32 -12.50 35.41 4.32
N SER A 33 -11.56 34.57 4.78
CA SER A 33 -10.08 34.68 4.61
C SER A 33 -9.32 35.84 5.26
N GLY A 34 -8.50 35.42 6.24
CA GLY A 34 -7.33 36.07 6.83
C GLY A 34 -6.67 37.20 6.03
N ASP A 35 -6.41 38.34 6.69
CA ASP A 35 -5.58 39.46 6.27
C ASP A 35 -4.28 38.98 5.60
N ILE A 36 -4.31 38.92 4.27
CA ILE A 36 -3.17 39.15 3.40
C ILE A 36 -3.70 40.13 2.37
N ALA A 37 -3.14 41.34 2.32
CA ALA A 37 -3.40 42.25 1.21
C ALA A 37 -2.99 41.53 -0.09
N SER A 38 -3.98 40.99 -0.81
CA SER A 38 -3.76 40.34 -2.10
C SER A 38 -3.47 41.44 -3.12
N THR A 39 -2.19 41.73 -3.33
CA THR A 39 -1.75 42.37 -4.57
C THR A 39 -2.25 41.50 -5.74
N ALA A 40 -2.64 42.12 -6.85
CA ALA A 40 -3.18 41.39 -8.02
C ALA A 40 -2.22 40.31 -8.55
N ASP A 41 -0.93 40.42 -8.25
CA ASP A 41 0.09 39.41 -8.53
C ASP A 41 -0.10 38.14 -7.67
N ASN A 42 -0.40 38.27 -6.38
CA ASN A 42 -0.70 37.12 -5.51
C ASN A 42 -1.98 36.39 -5.95
N ALA A 43 -2.98 37.11 -6.46
CA ALA A 43 -4.21 36.50 -6.97
C ALA A 43 -3.99 35.70 -8.26
N LYS A 44 -3.11 36.18 -9.16
CA LYS A 44 -2.73 35.45 -10.38
C LYS A 44 -1.92 34.20 -10.07
N GLU A 45 -0.97 34.28 -9.13
CA GLU A 45 -0.19 33.13 -8.70
C GLU A 45 -1.07 32.04 -8.06
N VAL A 46 -1.98 32.44 -7.17
CA VAL A 46 -2.94 31.51 -6.55
C VAL A 46 -3.86 30.87 -7.60
N ALA A 47 -4.41 31.65 -8.54
CA ALA A 47 -5.23 31.12 -9.62
C ALA A 47 -4.46 30.13 -10.51
N SER A 48 -3.21 30.45 -10.89
CA SER A 48 -2.37 29.56 -11.68
C SER A 48 -2.01 28.26 -10.94
N THR A 49 -1.89 28.32 -9.61
CA THR A 49 -1.63 27.13 -8.78
C THR A 49 -2.87 26.24 -8.76
N ILE A 50 -4.06 26.82 -8.58
CA ILE A 50 -5.33 26.08 -8.61
C ILE A 50 -5.55 25.41 -9.97
N ASP A 51 -5.30 26.12 -11.08
CA ASP A 51 -5.44 25.56 -12.43
C ASP A 51 -4.49 24.36 -12.64
N ARG A 52 -3.27 24.42 -12.10
CA ARG A 52 -2.32 23.31 -12.14
C ARG A 52 -2.80 22.12 -11.32
N GLU A 53 -3.26 22.34 -10.09
CA GLU A 53 -3.78 21.27 -9.21
C GLU A 53 -5.02 20.59 -9.82
N VAL A 54 -5.92 21.37 -10.43
CA VAL A 54 -7.09 20.83 -11.14
C VAL A 54 -6.66 19.97 -12.33
N LEU A 55 -5.66 20.42 -13.10
CA LEU A 55 -5.12 19.65 -14.22
C LEU A 55 -4.45 18.34 -13.76
N GLU A 56 -3.71 18.37 -12.66
CA GLU A 56 -3.09 17.19 -12.05
C GLU A 56 -4.15 16.20 -11.53
N ALA A 57 -5.19 16.70 -10.86
CA ALA A 57 -6.31 15.87 -10.42
C ALA A 57 -7.05 15.21 -11.60
N GLN A 58 -7.27 15.94 -12.70
CA GLN A 58 -7.86 15.37 -13.92
C GLN A 58 -6.98 14.28 -14.54
N LYS A 59 -5.65 14.49 -14.61
CA LYS A 59 -4.71 13.46 -15.08
C LYS A 59 -4.76 12.22 -14.20
N LEU A 60 -4.80 12.38 -12.88
CA LEU A 60 -4.92 11.26 -11.94
C LEU A 60 -6.23 10.48 -12.15
N LEU A 61 -7.34 11.15 -12.40
CA LEU A 61 -8.62 10.48 -12.70
C LEU A 61 -8.57 9.70 -14.03
N GLN A 62 -7.91 10.24 -15.06
CA GLN A 62 -7.68 9.53 -16.32
C GLN A 62 -6.80 8.29 -16.11
N LEU A 63 -5.73 8.41 -15.31
CA LEU A 63 -4.88 7.27 -14.93
C LEU A 63 -5.67 6.22 -14.14
N ALA A 64 -6.53 6.63 -13.21
CA ALA A 64 -7.39 5.74 -12.46
C ALA A 64 -8.31 4.93 -13.40
N ALA A 65 -8.91 5.59 -14.40
CA ALA A 65 -9.73 4.93 -15.41
C ALA A 65 -8.90 3.93 -16.25
N ALA A 66 -7.71 4.31 -16.71
CA ALA A 66 -6.78 3.39 -17.38
C ALA A 66 -6.38 2.20 -16.49
N HIS A 67 -6.34 2.39 -15.18
CA HIS A 67 -6.07 1.35 -14.20
C HIS A 67 -7.29 0.47 -13.86
N ARG A 68 -8.46 0.69 -14.49
CA ARG A 68 -9.73 0.00 -14.23
C ARG A 68 -10.28 0.26 -12.82
N MET A 69 -10.05 1.45 -12.28
CA MET A 69 -10.65 1.93 -11.04
C MET A 69 -12.11 2.32 -11.30
N ASN A 70 -12.97 1.31 -11.37
CA ASN A 70 -14.34 1.46 -11.88
C ASN A 70 -15.33 2.05 -10.86
N THR A 71 -14.98 2.06 -9.57
CA THR A 71 -15.83 2.57 -8.47
C THR A 71 -15.25 3.86 -7.89
N ASP A 72 -16.12 4.71 -7.32
CA ASP A 72 -15.68 5.94 -6.65
C ASP A 72 -14.69 5.65 -5.52
N THR A 73 -14.95 4.60 -4.74
CA THR A 73 -14.04 4.13 -3.69
C THR A 73 -12.66 3.81 -4.24
N ARG A 74 -12.57 3.04 -5.33
CA ARG A 74 -11.28 2.68 -5.94
C ARG A 74 -10.57 3.89 -6.53
N ARG A 75 -11.31 4.81 -7.15
CA ARG A 75 -10.75 6.08 -7.65
C ARG A 75 -10.18 6.93 -6.51
N ALA A 76 -10.91 7.07 -5.40
CA ALA A 76 -10.45 7.83 -4.24
C ALA A 76 -9.18 7.23 -3.64
N ILE A 77 -9.16 5.91 -3.41
CA ILE A 77 -7.97 5.19 -2.92
C ILE A 77 -6.79 5.37 -3.87
N PHE A 78 -7.01 5.19 -5.19
CA PHE A 78 -5.98 5.36 -6.20
C PHE A 78 -5.39 6.77 -6.15
N CYS A 79 -6.25 7.80 -6.15
CA CYS A 79 -5.80 9.18 -6.06
C CYS A 79 -4.96 9.42 -4.81
N ILE A 80 -5.39 8.94 -3.63
CA ILE A 80 -4.62 9.08 -2.39
C ILE A 80 -3.25 8.40 -2.49
N ILE A 81 -3.20 7.17 -3.01
CA ILE A 81 -1.94 6.42 -3.12
C ILE A 81 -0.97 7.10 -4.10
N MET A 82 -1.48 7.62 -5.22
CA MET A 82 -0.66 8.20 -6.29
C MET A 82 -0.27 9.66 -6.04
N SER A 83 -1.00 10.40 -5.20
CA SER A 83 -0.70 11.79 -4.84
C SER A 83 -0.13 11.95 -3.43
N GLY A 84 0.06 10.86 -2.69
CA GLY A 84 0.67 10.90 -1.36
C GLY A 84 2.11 11.41 -1.42
N GLU A 85 2.48 12.30 -0.49
CA GLU A 85 3.85 12.81 -0.38
C GLU A 85 4.81 11.70 0.08
N ASP A 86 4.36 10.93 1.07
CA ASP A 86 5.02 9.74 1.57
C ASP A 86 3.99 8.68 2.02
N TYR A 87 4.48 7.57 2.57
CA TYR A 87 3.60 6.48 3.02
C TYR A 87 2.79 6.81 4.27
N ILE A 88 3.23 7.78 5.09
CA ILE A 88 2.50 8.20 6.29
C ILE A 88 1.32 9.07 5.88
N ASP A 89 1.56 10.04 4.99
CA ASP A 89 0.52 10.89 4.42
C ASP A 89 -0.56 10.05 3.70
N ALA A 90 -0.14 9.12 2.84
CA ALA A 90 -1.06 8.21 2.18
C ALA A 90 -1.84 7.34 3.18
N PHE A 91 -1.16 6.79 4.21
CA PHE A 91 -1.81 6.01 5.25
C PHE A 91 -2.87 6.81 6.01
N GLU A 92 -2.56 8.02 6.45
CA GLU A 92 -3.52 8.87 7.18
C GLU A 92 -4.72 9.24 6.32
N LYS A 93 -4.49 9.63 5.06
CA LYS A 93 -5.55 9.97 4.11
C LYS A 93 -6.46 8.77 3.83
N LEU A 94 -5.90 7.55 3.70
CA LEU A 94 -6.67 6.32 3.53
C LEU A 94 -7.57 6.05 4.74
N LEU A 95 -7.07 6.24 5.97
CA LEU A 95 -7.88 6.07 7.18
C LEU A 95 -9.03 7.08 7.28
N ARG A 96 -8.84 8.30 6.77
CA ARG A 96 -9.88 9.34 6.76
C ARG A 96 -11.03 9.06 5.79
N LEU A 97 -10.89 8.10 4.87
CA LEU A 97 -11.99 7.67 4.00
C LEU A 97 -13.11 6.93 4.76
N ASP A 98 -12.84 6.46 5.98
CA ASP A 98 -13.79 5.76 6.86
C ASP A 98 -14.56 4.64 6.12
N LEU A 99 -13.82 3.86 5.32
CA LEU A 99 -14.39 2.76 4.56
C LEU A 99 -14.75 1.61 5.50
N SER A 100 -15.92 0.98 5.27
CA SER A 100 -16.37 -0.14 6.09
C SER A 100 -16.62 -1.41 5.27
N GLY A 101 -16.40 -2.56 5.93
CA GLY A 101 -16.76 -3.88 5.40
C GLY A 101 -16.06 -4.24 4.09
N LYS A 102 -16.83 -4.35 3.00
CA LYS A 102 -16.30 -4.78 1.69
C LYS A 102 -15.44 -3.71 1.01
N GLN A 103 -15.69 -2.44 1.28
CA GLN A 103 -14.99 -1.32 0.63
C GLN A 103 -13.57 -1.16 1.16
N ASP A 104 -13.35 -1.41 2.46
CA ASP A 104 -12.02 -1.38 3.08
C ASP A 104 -11.02 -2.35 2.39
N ARG A 105 -11.52 -3.50 1.92
CA ARG A 105 -10.72 -4.47 1.15
C ARG A 105 -10.18 -3.92 -0.16
N ASP A 106 -10.82 -2.90 -0.74
CA ASP A 106 -10.33 -2.29 -1.96
C ASP A 106 -9.04 -1.48 -1.72
N ILE A 107 -8.72 -1.09 -0.47
CA ILE A 107 -7.43 -0.42 -0.16
C ILE A 107 -6.26 -1.31 -0.58
N MET A 108 -6.24 -2.55 -0.08
CA MET A 108 -5.16 -3.51 -0.39
C MET A 108 -5.13 -3.93 -1.86
N ARG A 109 -6.31 -4.06 -2.48
CA ARG A 109 -6.41 -4.43 -3.89
C ARG A 109 -5.85 -3.35 -4.79
N VAL A 110 -6.28 -2.10 -4.59
CA VAL A 110 -5.81 -0.97 -5.38
C VAL A 110 -4.32 -0.73 -5.15
N LEU A 111 -3.85 -0.82 -3.90
CA LEU A 111 -2.41 -0.71 -3.58
C LEU A 111 -1.59 -1.71 -4.38
N LEU A 112 -1.98 -2.99 -4.36
CA LEU A 112 -1.24 -4.02 -5.09
C LEU A 112 -1.34 -3.81 -6.61
N GLU A 113 -2.53 -3.50 -7.14
CA GLU A 113 -2.72 -3.22 -8.57
C GLU A 113 -1.84 -2.04 -9.06
N CYS A 114 -1.66 -0.99 -8.25
CA CYS A 114 -0.76 0.11 -8.56
C CYS A 114 0.69 -0.36 -8.56
N CYS A 115 1.11 -1.07 -7.51
CA CYS A 115 2.46 -1.62 -7.40
C CYS A 115 2.85 -2.51 -8.59
N LEU A 116 1.92 -3.33 -9.10
CA LEU A 116 2.21 -4.24 -10.21
C LEU A 116 2.39 -3.51 -11.54
N LYS A 117 1.72 -2.36 -11.72
CA LYS A 117 1.76 -1.57 -12.96
C LYS A 117 2.92 -0.57 -13.02
N GLU A 118 3.72 -0.47 -11.96
CA GLU A 118 4.93 0.34 -11.97
C GLU A 118 5.94 -0.17 -13.00
N LYS A 119 6.64 0.77 -13.65
CA LYS A 119 7.73 0.40 -14.59
C LYS A 119 8.93 -0.21 -13.88
N VAL A 120 9.19 0.25 -12.65
CA VAL A 120 10.25 -0.22 -11.78
C VAL A 120 9.66 -0.40 -10.38
N PHE A 121 9.95 -1.54 -9.76
CA PHE A 121 9.48 -1.83 -8.42
C PHE A 121 9.77 -0.70 -7.44
N ASN A 122 8.73 -0.17 -6.80
CA ASN A 122 8.81 0.93 -5.86
C ASN A 122 8.50 0.43 -4.43
N LYS A 123 9.46 0.60 -3.50
CA LYS A 123 9.32 0.17 -2.10
C LYS A 123 8.27 0.96 -1.31
N TYR A 124 7.83 2.12 -1.81
CA TYR A 124 6.73 2.88 -1.20
C TYR A 124 5.50 2.00 -0.91
N TYR A 125 5.10 1.17 -1.88
CA TYR A 125 3.92 0.30 -1.75
C TYR A 125 4.08 -0.75 -0.64
N THR A 126 5.28 -1.29 -0.45
CA THR A 126 5.51 -2.31 0.58
C THR A 126 5.51 -1.69 1.98
N VAL A 127 6.11 -0.52 2.15
CA VAL A 127 6.09 0.20 3.43
C VAL A 127 4.66 0.61 3.82
N LEU A 128 3.89 1.13 2.87
CA LEU A 128 2.47 1.45 3.07
C LEU A 128 1.66 0.19 3.43
N ALA A 129 1.86 -0.91 2.69
CA ALA A 129 1.17 -2.17 2.96
C ALA A 129 1.51 -2.73 4.36
N CYS A 130 2.78 -2.67 4.77
CA CYS A 130 3.21 -3.09 6.11
C CYS A 130 2.53 -2.26 7.21
N LYS A 131 2.44 -0.94 7.02
CA LYS A 131 1.77 -0.03 7.97
C LYS A 131 0.28 -0.36 8.11
N LEU A 132 -0.41 -0.56 6.98
CA LEU A 132 -1.82 -0.96 6.96
C LEU A 132 -2.06 -2.35 7.59
N CYS A 133 -1.22 -3.34 7.29
CA CYS A 133 -1.29 -4.67 7.92
C CYS A 133 -1.05 -4.64 9.43
N SER A 134 -0.23 -3.70 9.91
CA SER A 134 0.03 -3.52 11.34
C SER A 134 -1.13 -2.80 12.04
N HIS A 135 -1.86 -1.95 11.32
CA HIS A 135 -3.02 -1.22 11.82
C HIS A 135 -4.25 -2.11 11.99
N ASP A 136 -4.61 -2.91 10.97
CA ASP A 136 -5.74 -3.86 11.06
C ASP A 136 -5.40 -5.20 10.37
N LYS A 137 -5.70 -6.30 11.09
CA LYS A 137 -5.53 -7.68 10.60
C LYS A 137 -6.37 -7.96 9.35
N ASN A 138 -7.50 -7.29 9.13
CA ASN A 138 -8.30 -7.45 7.92
C ASN A 138 -7.54 -7.07 6.65
N HIS A 139 -6.69 -6.05 6.72
CA HIS A 139 -5.79 -5.68 5.62
C HIS A 139 -4.81 -6.82 5.31
N LYS A 140 -4.25 -7.46 6.34
CA LYS A 140 -3.35 -8.61 6.17
C LYS A 140 -4.06 -9.78 5.50
N PHE A 141 -5.28 -10.12 5.91
CA PHE A 141 -6.06 -11.18 5.26
C PHE A 141 -6.38 -10.84 3.81
N THR A 142 -6.82 -9.60 3.55
CA THR A 142 -7.12 -9.15 2.19
C THR A 142 -5.90 -9.24 1.29
N LEU A 143 -4.72 -8.81 1.77
CA LEU A 143 -3.49 -8.91 1.01
C LEU A 143 -3.10 -10.35 0.69
N GLN A 144 -3.29 -11.29 1.63
CA GLN A 144 -3.07 -12.72 1.36
C GLN A 144 -3.96 -13.23 0.23
N TYR A 145 -5.25 -12.88 0.23
CA TYR A 145 -6.16 -13.25 -0.84
C TYR A 145 -5.75 -12.62 -2.18
N CYS A 146 -5.36 -11.34 -2.21
CA CYS A 146 -4.86 -10.69 -3.41
C CYS A 146 -3.65 -11.42 -4.01
N LEU A 147 -2.69 -11.82 -3.17
CA LEU A 147 -1.52 -12.57 -3.62
C LEU A 147 -1.90 -13.96 -4.16
N TRP A 148 -2.83 -14.66 -3.51
CA TRP A 148 -3.32 -15.95 -4.00
C TRP A 148 -4.05 -15.84 -5.33
N ASP A 149 -4.83 -14.79 -5.54
CA ASP A 149 -5.53 -14.57 -6.80
C ASP A 149 -4.51 -14.30 -7.92
N HIS A 150 -3.49 -13.49 -7.68
CA HIS A 150 -2.41 -13.32 -8.66
C HIS A 150 -1.58 -14.59 -8.90
N TYR A 151 -1.37 -15.45 -7.89
CA TYR A 151 -0.69 -16.74 -8.10
C TYR A 151 -1.46 -17.69 -9.02
N LYS A 152 -2.80 -17.61 -9.03
CA LYS A 152 -3.63 -18.37 -9.98
C LYS A 152 -3.50 -17.82 -11.40
N GLU A 153 -3.29 -16.52 -11.52
CA GLU A 153 -3.27 -15.79 -12.79
C GLU A 153 -1.86 -15.52 -13.35
N LEU A 154 -0.80 -16.10 -12.76
CA LEU A 154 0.60 -15.87 -13.16
C LEU A 154 0.88 -16.02 -14.65
N GLU A 155 0.16 -16.91 -15.34
CA GLU A 155 0.33 -17.12 -16.79
C GLU A 155 -0.06 -15.89 -17.61
N SER A 156 -0.98 -15.08 -17.10
CA SER A 156 -1.47 -13.86 -17.76
C SER A 156 -0.62 -12.62 -17.47
N LEU A 157 0.20 -12.67 -16.41
CA LEU A 157 1.07 -11.54 -16.06
C LEU A 157 2.19 -11.37 -17.09
N ASP A 158 2.50 -10.11 -17.39
CA ASP A 158 3.72 -9.76 -18.09
C ASP A 158 4.94 -9.87 -17.15
N LEU A 159 6.14 -9.77 -17.74
CA LEU A 159 7.38 -9.94 -16.98
C LEU A 159 7.56 -8.87 -15.89
N VAL A 160 7.21 -7.61 -16.18
CA VAL A 160 7.38 -6.49 -15.24
C VAL A 160 6.41 -6.63 -14.07
N GLN A 161 5.15 -6.96 -14.34
CA GLN A 161 4.15 -7.26 -13.33
C GLN A 161 4.58 -8.44 -12.45
N SER A 162 5.07 -9.52 -13.06
CA SER A 162 5.57 -10.69 -12.34
C SER A 162 6.77 -10.37 -11.45
N LEU A 163 7.71 -9.55 -11.94
CA LEU A 163 8.86 -9.07 -11.17
C LEU A 163 8.43 -8.19 -10.00
N ASN A 164 7.53 -7.24 -10.23
CA ASN A 164 7.00 -6.36 -9.19
C ASN A 164 6.25 -7.17 -8.11
N LEU A 165 5.44 -8.15 -8.51
CA LEU A 165 4.74 -9.05 -7.58
C LEU A 165 5.72 -9.89 -6.74
N ALA A 166 6.76 -10.42 -7.38
CA ALA A 166 7.80 -11.19 -6.71
C ALA A 166 8.55 -10.34 -5.67
N ARG A 167 9.00 -9.14 -6.06
CA ARG A 167 9.67 -8.21 -5.15
C ARG A 167 8.77 -7.71 -4.03
N PHE A 168 7.52 -7.39 -4.34
CA PHE A 168 6.52 -7.01 -3.33
C PHE A 168 6.35 -8.13 -2.30
N THR A 169 6.14 -9.36 -2.76
CA THR A 169 5.98 -10.53 -1.88
C THR A 169 7.23 -10.76 -1.03
N ALA A 170 8.44 -10.64 -1.60
CA ALA A 170 9.70 -10.78 -0.87
C ALA A 170 9.79 -9.77 0.30
N GLU A 171 9.54 -8.49 0.04
CA GLU A 171 9.55 -7.43 1.05
C GLU A 171 8.48 -7.65 2.14
N MET A 172 7.29 -8.15 1.78
CA MET A 172 6.26 -8.50 2.75
C MET A 172 6.64 -9.69 3.65
N LEU A 173 7.46 -10.62 3.16
CA LEU A 173 8.00 -11.73 3.96
C LEU A 173 9.16 -11.28 4.86
N VAL A 174 10.05 -10.44 4.31
CA VAL A 174 11.22 -9.87 4.99
C VAL A 174 10.82 -8.95 6.14
N SER A 175 9.80 -8.12 5.95
CA SER A 175 9.20 -7.28 7.00
C SER A 175 8.40 -8.08 8.04
N PHE A 176 8.26 -9.39 7.85
CA PHE A 176 7.45 -10.28 8.69
C PHE A 176 5.95 -9.96 8.77
N SER A 177 5.48 -8.98 7.99
CA SER A 177 4.07 -8.63 7.81
C SER A 177 3.27 -9.83 7.30
N LEU A 178 3.85 -10.60 6.39
CA LEU A 178 3.37 -11.92 5.95
C LEU A 178 4.33 -13.03 6.39
N SER A 179 3.86 -14.27 6.33
CA SER A 179 4.66 -15.48 6.52
C SER A 179 4.61 -16.34 5.26
N LEU A 180 5.45 -17.38 5.19
CA LEU A 180 5.46 -18.33 4.06
C LEU A 180 4.11 -19.06 3.86
N ALA A 181 3.16 -18.95 4.79
CA ALA A 181 1.78 -19.39 4.58
C ALA A 181 1.11 -18.73 3.36
N VAL A 182 1.60 -17.58 2.91
CA VAL A 182 1.11 -16.96 1.66
C VAL A 182 1.39 -17.83 0.42
N LEU A 183 2.37 -18.74 0.49
CA LEU A 183 2.69 -19.66 -0.60
C LEU A 183 1.94 -21.00 -0.52
N LYS A 184 1.07 -21.20 0.47
CA LYS A 184 0.40 -22.50 0.69
C LYS A 184 -0.52 -22.97 -0.44
N THR A 185 -0.95 -22.05 -1.30
CA THR A 185 -1.80 -22.34 -2.46
C THR A 185 -0.98 -22.73 -3.69
N VAL A 186 0.35 -22.67 -3.59
CA VAL A 186 1.28 -22.97 -4.67
C VAL A 186 1.99 -24.28 -4.35
N ASP A 187 1.78 -25.28 -5.18
CA ASP A 187 2.56 -26.52 -5.11
C ASP A 187 3.86 -26.35 -5.90
N LEU A 188 4.95 -26.06 -5.20
CA LEU A 188 6.28 -25.91 -5.76
C LEU A 188 7.04 -27.25 -5.93
N SER A 189 6.42 -28.36 -5.52
CA SER A 189 6.97 -29.71 -5.70
C SER A 189 6.44 -30.41 -6.96
N ASP A 190 5.23 -30.03 -7.41
CA ASP A 190 4.61 -30.59 -8.60
C ASP A 190 5.17 -29.97 -9.89
N LEU A 191 6.12 -30.67 -10.52
CA LEU A 191 6.72 -30.31 -11.80
C LEU A 191 5.69 -30.09 -12.92
N ARG A 192 4.51 -30.73 -12.86
CA ARG A 192 3.46 -30.57 -13.88
C ARG A 192 2.80 -29.20 -13.83
N ARG A 193 2.82 -28.56 -12.64
CA ARG A 193 2.25 -27.23 -12.40
C ARG A 193 3.29 -26.12 -12.55
N LEU A 194 4.58 -26.45 -12.68
CA LEU A 194 5.67 -25.50 -12.85
C LEU A 194 5.93 -25.20 -14.33
N THR A 195 5.09 -24.34 -14.91
CA THR A 195 5.35 -23.75 -16.22
C THR A 195 6.61 -22.87 -16.19
N PRO A 196 7.19 -22.52 -17.36
CA PRO A 196 8.33 -21.59 -17.41
C PRO A 196 8.04 -20.24 -16.74
N LYS A 197 6.83 -19.68 -16.93
CA LYS A 197 6.42 -18.40 -16.30
C LYS A 197 6.33 -18.51 -14.78
N ARG A 198 5.70 -19.57 -14.26
CA ARG A 198 5.61 -19.80 -12.81
C ARG A 198 6.98 -20.05 -12.19
N THR A 199 7.80 -20.86 -12.85
CA THR A 199 9.18 -21.13 -12.42
C THR A 199 9.98 -19.83 -12.37
N MET A 200 9.88 -18.98 -13.39
CA MET A 200 10.56 -17.68 -13.40
C MET A 200 10.05 -16.76 -12.28
N HIS A 201 8.72 -16.67 -12.07
CA HIS A 201 8.13 -15.86 -11.01
C HIS A 201 8.68 -16.23 -9.63
N PHE A 202 8.59 -17.52 -9.26
CA PHE A 202 9.06 -17.97 -7.95
C PHE A 202 10.58 -17.94 -7.83
N ARG A 203 11.33 -18.12 -8.93
CA ARG A 203 12.78 -17.85 -8.93
C ARG A 203 13.07 -16.40 -8.55
N MET A 204 12.46 -15.42 -9.23
CA MET A 204 12.65 -14.00 -8.94
C MET A 204 12.26 -13.66 -7.48
N LEU A 205 11.20 -14.29 -6.95
CA LEU A 205 10.79 -14.13 -5.55
C LEU A 205 11.89 -14.58 -4.59
N PHE A 206 12.42 -15.79 -4.76
CA PHE A 206 13.44 -16.30 -3.85
C PHE A 206 14.77 -15.59 -4.05
N GLU A 207 15.17 -15.27 -5.27
CA GLU A 207 16.36 -14.44 -5.53
C GLU A 207 16.27 -13.12 -4.76
N ALA A 208 15.13 -12.42 -4.82
CA ALA A 208 14.89 -11.21 -4.03
C ALA A 208 14.97 -11.46 -2.51
N ILE A 209 14.45 -12.57 -1.99
CA ILE A 209 14.61 -12.93 -0.56
C ILE A 209 16.09 -13.15 -0.21
N PHE A 210 16.87 -13.79 -1.08
CA PHE A 210 18.28 -14.10 -0.85
C PHE A 210 19.22 -12.89 -0.99
N GLU A 211 18.73 -11.75 -1.46
CA GLU A 211 19.44 -10.46 -1.40
C GLU A 211 19.59 -9.95 0.04
N HIS A 212 18.75 -10.40 0.98
CA HIS A 212 18.77 -9.97 2.37
C HIS A 212 19.83 -10.72 3.24
N PRO A 213 20.10 -10.22 4.47
CA PRO A 213 21.00 -10.89 5.42
C PRO A 213 20.53 -12.30 5.80
N GLU A 214 21.49 -13.18 6.09
CA GLU A 214 21.18 -14.59 6.43
C GLU A 214 20.29 -14.74 7.65
N ALA A 215 20.46 -13.88 8.66
CA ALA A 215 19.62 -13.88 9.86
C ALA A 215 18.13 -13.63 9.53
N THR A 216 17.87 -12.71 8.60
CA THR A 216 16.50 -12.43 8.13
C THR A 216 15.90 -13.65 7.43
N ILE A 217 16.66 -14.28 6.51
CA ILE A 217 16.23 -15.46 5.77
C ILE A 217 15.96 -16.64 6.72
N TRP A 218 16.86 -16.85 7.69
CA TRP A 218 16.70 -17.85 8.75
C TRP A 218 15.39 -17.66 9.51
N ASN A 219 15.07 -16.42 9.88
CA ASN A 219 13.86 -16.09 10.62
C ASN A 219 12.59 -16.29 9.77
N ILE A 220 12.62 -16.01 8.46
CA ILE A 220 11.51 -16.32 7.55
C ILE A 220 11.22 -17.84 7.55
N PHE A 221 12.26 -18.67 7.40
CA PHE A 221 12.11 -20.13 7.32
C PHE A 221 11.72 -20.75 8.67
N THR A 222 12.30 -20.27 9.77
CA THR A 222 11.97 -20.74 11.12
C THR A 222 10.51 -20.47 11.49
N ARG A 223 9.96 -19.30 11.12
CA ARG A 223 8.53 -19.00 11.34
C ARG A 223 7.59 -19.95 10.60
N ALA A 224 8.05 -20.57 9.51
CA ALA A 224 7.30 -21.63 8.84
C ALA A 224 7.51 -22.99 9.51
N ALA A 225 8.68 -23.28 10.08
CA ALA A 225 9.01 -24.52 10.76
C ALA A 225 8.10 -24.80 11.97
N ILE A 226 7.77 -23.75 12.73
CA ILE A 226 6.92 -23.84 13.93
C ILE A 226 5.43 -24.08 13.63
N VAL A 227 5.01 -24.03 12.36
CA VAL A 227 3.61 -24.24 11.93
C VAL A 227 3.50 -25.61 11.24
N PRO A 228 2.95 -26.64 11.89
CA PRO A 228 2.88 -28.00 11.33
C PRO A 228 2.15 -28.07 9.99
N GLU A 229 1.10 -27.27 9.81
CA GLU A 229 0.28 -27.24 8.59
C GLU A 229 1.06 -26.76 7.35
N LEU A 230 2.26 -26.21 7.53
CA LEU A 230 3.13 -25.75 6.44
C LEU A 230 4.19 -26.77 6.03
N GLU A 231 4.20 -27.99 6.56
CA GLU A 231 5.22 -28.99 6.22
C GLU A 231 5.35 -29.25 4.71
N THR A 232 4.23 -29.44 4.02
CA THR A 232 4.20 -29.63 2.56
C THR A 232 4.77 -28.42 1.81
N VAL A 233 4.46 -27.21 2.31
CA VAL A 233 5.01 -25.96 1.77
C VAL A 233 6.52 -25.92 1.98
N ARG A 234 7.02 -26.23 3.18
CA ARG A 234 8.47 -26.26 3.46
C ARG A 234 9.21 -27.22 2.53
N ASN A 235 8.69 -28.44 2.36
CA ASN A 235 9.29 -29.45 1.49
C ASN A 235 9.31 -28.99 0.02
N GLY A 236 8.21 -28.40 -0.46
CA GLY A 236 8.13 -27.84 -1.81
C GLY A 236 9.08 -26.65 -2.02
N LEU A 237 9.20 -25.76 -1.04
CA LEU A 237 10.14 -24.63 -1.06
C LEU A 237 11.59 -25.13 -1.10
N GLU A 238 11.92 -26.08 -0.25
CA GLU A 238 13.26 -26.67 -0.17
C GLU A 238 13.68 -27.31 -1.50
N PHE A 239 12.78 -28.11 -2.10
CA PHE A 239 12.97 -28.69 -3.43
C PHE A 239 13.17 -27.60 -4.49
N PHE A 240 12.25 -26.63 -4.55
CA PHE A 240 12.25 -25.60 -5.59
C PHE A 240 13.49 -24.71 -5.52
N ILE A 241 13.86 -24.23 -4.33
CA ILE A 241 15.05 -23.38 -4.14
C ILE A 241 16.31 -24.14 -4.55
N LYS A 242 16.43 -25.41 -4.15
CA LYS A 242 17.57 -26.25 -4.52
C LYS A 242 17.70 -26.40 -6.04
N GLN A 243 16.59 -26.72 -6.70
CA GLN A 243 16.58 -27.08 -8.12
C GLN A 243 16.63 -25.85 -9.05
N TYR A 244 15.89 -24.80 -8.71
CA TYR A 244 15.64 -23.68 -9.61
C TYR A 244 16.29 -22.37 -9.18
N VAL A 245 16.84 -22.25 -7.97
CA VAL A 245 17.41 -20.96 -7.50
C VAL A 245 18.91 -21.12 -7.24
N ALA A 246 19.27 -22.00 -6.31
CA ALA A 246 20.65 -22.22 -5.88
C ALA A 246 21.57 -22.75 -7.00
N GLY A 247 21.03 -23.49 -7.96
CA GLY A 247 21.81 -24.04 -9.08
C GLY A 247 22.44 -22.98 -10.00
N ASN A 248 21.91 -21.75 -9.99
CA ASN A 248 22.33 -20.70 -10.91
C ASN A 248 23.22 -19.62 -10.28
N ASN A 249 23.39 -19.61 -8.96
CA ASN A 249 24.15 -18.58 -8.25
C ASN A 249 24.87 -19.16 -7.03
N GLN A 250 26.21 -19.14 -7.06
CA GLN A 250 27.05 -19.70 -6.01
C GLN A 250 26.81 -19.04 -4.64
N SER A 251 26.65 -17.70 -4.61
CA SER A 251 26.37 -16.97 -3.36
C SER A 251 25.04 -17.39 -2.74
N ILE A 252 24.00 -17.52 -3.56
CA ILE A 252 22.68 -18.01 -3.09
C ILE A 252 22.79 -19.47 -2.63
N SER A 253 23.53 -20.31 -3.36
CA SER A 253 23.75 -21.71 -2.99
C SER A 253 24.38 -21.84 -1.60
N GLU A 254 25.39 -21.03 -1.29
CA GLU A 254 26.04 -21.01 0.01
C GLU A 254 25.12 -20.51 1.13
N LYS A 255 24.41 -19.39 0.90
CA LYS A 255 23.41 -18.89 1.86
C LYS A 255 22.34 -19.94 2.12
N PHE A 256 21.82 -20.58 1.07
CA PHE A 256 20.78 -21.60 1.19
C PHE A 256 21.27 -22.83 1.96
N LYS A 257 22.51 -23.30 1.76
CA LYS A 257 23.08 -24.40 2.55
C LYS A 257 23.05 -24.11 4.06
N ARG A 258 23.29 -22.85 4.44
CA ARG A 258 23.24 -22.41 5.84
C ARG A 258 21.81 -22.27 6.35
N THR A 259 20.95 -21.58 5.60
CA THR A 259 19.59 -21.25 6.04
C THR A 259 18.59 -22.40 5.91
N ARG A 260 18.82 -23.39 5.04
CA ARG A 260 17.93 -24.54 4.84
C ARG A 260 17.63 -25.31 6.13
N LYS A 261 18.58 -25.37 7.07
CA LYS A 261 18.39 -26.00 8.39
C LYS A 261 17.23 -25.38 9.18
N ALA A 262 16.94 -24.09 8.93
CA ALA A 262 15.85 -23.37 9.58
C ALA A 262 14.45 -23.94 9.28
N PHE A 263 14.26 -24.69 8.17
CA PHE A 263 12.98 -25.33 7.89
C PHE A 263 12.59 -26.40 8.92
N ASN A 264 13.55 -26.93 9.67
CA ASN A 264 13.34 -27.93 10.72
C ASN A 264 13.61 -27.36 12.13
N ASN A 265 13.84 -26.05 12.24
CA ASN A 265 14.14 -25.41 13.51
C ASN A 265 12.84 -25.15 14.30
N VAL A 266 12.44 -26.13 15.12
CA VAL A 266 11.28 -26.03 16.00
C VAL A 266 11.55 -25.26 17.31
N GLU A 267 12.83 -24.97 17.62
CA GLU A 267 13.25 -24.30 18.86
C GLU A 267 12.98 -22.78 18.86
N GLY A 268 12.52 -22.22 17.73
CA GLY A 268 12.07 -20.82 17.63
C GLY A 268 13.08 -19.88 16.96
N VAL A 269 12.66 -18.62 16.80
CA VAL A 269 13.32 -17.57 16.01
C VAL A 269 14.56 -17.04 16.74
N LEU A 270 15.70 -16.91 16.05
CA LEU A 270 16.89 -16.22 16.59
C LEU A 270 16.52 -14.74 16.78
N LYS A 271 16.65 -14.24 18.03
CA LYS A 271 16.40 -12.84 18.38
C LYS A 271 17.31 -11.89 17.62
#